data_AF-A0AA42CJZ0-F1
#
_entry.id   AF-A0AA42CJZ0-F1
#
_cell.length_a   1.000
_cell.length_b   1.000
_cell.length_c   1.000
_cell.angle_alpha   90.00
_cell.angle_beta   90.00
_cell.angle_gamma   90.00
#
_symmetry.space_group_name_H-M   'P 1'
#
loop_
_entity.id
_entity.type
_entity.pdbx_description
1 polymer ?
#
loop_
_entity_poly.entity_id
_entity_poly.type
_entity_poly.pdbx_seq_one_letter_code
_entity_poly.pdbx_strand_id
1 'polypeptide(L)'
;MLPNGYIWQGSAVFFDPKRENFEALAKHRTAMGNKVFMFSPGSNDTHRYNPLDFARRDERMATDCLVVASFVIPERAICSGLHALVHRRSYLGL
;
A
#
# COMPACT_ATOMS: atom_id res chain seq x y z
N MET A 1 10.70 9.60 -15.72
CA MET A 1 10.25 10.32 -14.50
C MET A 1 11.38 11.10 -13.83
N LEU A 2 12.65 10.73 -14.06
CA LEU A 2 13.83 11.30 -13.43
C LEU A 2 13.89 12.85 -13.39
N PRO A 3 13.66 13.61 -14.49
CA PRO A 3 13.74 15.07 -14.42
C PRO A 3 12.80 15.67 -13.37
N ASN A 4 11.56 15.18 -13.32
CA ASN A 4 10.57 15.61 -12.33
C ASN A 4 11.01 15.23 -10.90
N GLY A 5 11.64 14.06 -10.73
CA GLY A 5 12.11 13.60 -9.43
C GLY A 5 13.18 14.49 -8.79
N TYR A 6 13.99 15.18 -9.61
CA TYR A 6 15.04 16.09 -9.15
C TYR A 6 14.52 17.47 -8.75
N ILE A 7 13.51 17.98 -9.46
CA ILE A 7 13.01 19.36 -9.29
C ILE A 7 11.76 19.45 -8.41
N TRP A 8 10.94 18.40 -8.37
CA TRP A 8 9.67 18.40 -7.63
C TRP A 8 9.90 18.42 -6.11
N GLN A 9 9.39 19.48 -5.49
CA GLN A 9 9.56 19.78 -4.07
C GLN A 9 8.56 19.04 -3.17
N GLY A 10 7.44 18.56 -3.73
CA GLY A 10 6.41 17.87 -2.97
C GLY A 10 6.69 16.38 -2.76
N SER A 11 5.77 15.71 -2.07
CA SER A 11 5.70 14.25 -2.00
C SER A 11 5.41 13.66 -3.38
N ALA A 12 5.96 12.48 -3.64
CA ALA A 12 5.76 11.74 -4.88
C ALA A 12 5.84 10.24 -4.62
N VAL A 13 5.09 9.47 -5.40
CA VAL A 13 5.14 8.01 -5.44
C VAL A 13 5.52 7.59 -6.86
N PHE A 14 6.50 6.71 -6.99
CA PHE A 14 6.98 6.22 -8.27
C PHE A 14 6.74 4.72 -8.39
N PHE A 15 6.21 4.28 -9.52
CA PHE A 15 6.26 2.87 -9.90
C PHE A 15 7.61 2.57 -10.56
N ASP A 16 8.45 1.79 -9.88
CA ASP A 16 9.86 1.62 -10.25
C ASP A 16 10.28 0.14 -10.27
N PRO A 17 9.75 -0.68 -11.20
CA PRO A 17 10.01 -2.12 -11.24
C PRO A 17 11.47 -2.49 -11.51
N LYS A 18 12.26 -1.55 -12.05
CA LYS A 18 13.69 -1.72 -12.35
C LYS A 18 14.63 -1.09 -11.32
N ARG A 19 14.11 -0.36 -10.33
CA ARG A 19 14.89 0.36 -9.30
C ARG A 19 15.73 1.56 -9.80
N GLU A 20 15.71 1.88 -11.09
CA GLU A 20 16.50 2.97 -11.66
C GLU A 20 16.15 4.34 -11.08
N ASN A 21 14.88 4.57 -10.72
CA ASN A 21 14.48 5.84 -10.12
C ASN A 21 14.98 5.95 -8.68
N PHE A 22 14.89 4.88 -7.88
CA PHE A 22 15.38 4.89 -6.51
C PHE A 22 16.89 5.12 -6.45
N GLU A 23 17.66 4.43 -7.29
CA GLU A 23 19.12 4.55 -7.36
C GLU A 23 19.57 5.97 -7.75
N ALA A 24 18.90 6.57 -8.73
CA ALA A 24 19.22 7.92 -9.19
C ALA A 24 18.78 9.01 -8.19
N LEU A 25 17.60 8.87 -7.59
CA LEU A 25 16.94 9.97 -6.87
C LEU A 25 17.09 9.92 -5.35
N ALA A 26 17.27 8.75 -4.74
CA ALA A 26 17.18 8.61 -3.28
C ALA A 26 18.16 9.53 -2.55
N LYS A 27 19.43 9.55 -2.97
CA LYS A 27 20.45 10.40 -2.37
C LYS A 27 20.12 11.89 -2.51
N HIS A 28 19.70 12.31 -3.71
CA HIS A 28 19.32 13.70 -3.98
C HIS A 28 18.12 14.14 -3.15
N ARG A 29 17.07 13.30 -3.08
CA ARG A 29 15.86 13.61 -2.30
C ARG A 29 16.12 13.65 -0.80
N THR A 30 16.97 12.76 -0.27
CA THR A 30 17.42 12.82 1.12
C THR A 30 18.23 14.10 1.39
N ALA A 31 19.10 14.53 0.47
CA ALA A 31 19.87 15.77 0.62
C ALA A 31 18.98 17.02 0.61
N MET A 32 17.83 16.98 -0.07
CA MET A 32 16.78 18.00 0.01
C MET A 32 15.97 17.95 1.33
N GLY A 33 16.25 17.01 2.23
CA GLY A 33 15.55 16.85 3.51
C GLY A 33 14.29 15.96 3.44
N ASN A 34 14.03 15.31 2.31
CA ASN A 34 12.88 14.39 2.21
C ASN A 34 13.16 13.06 2.90
N LYS A 35 12.12 12.47 3.49
CA LYS A 35 12.13 11.05 3.84
C LYS A 35 11.92 10.23 2.56
N VAL A 36 12.79 9.27 2.31
CA VAL A 36 12.74 8.42 1.10
C VAL A 36 12.54 6.97 1.53
N PHE A 37 11.54 6.31 0.93
CA PHE A 37 11.20 4.92 1.20
C PHE A 37 11.08 4.16 -0.11
N MET A 38 11.38 2.86 -0.06
CA MET A 38 11.24 1.93 -1.18
C MET A 38 10.66 0.62 -0.65
N PHE A 39 9.58 0.16 -1.28
CA PHE A 39 8.97 -1.13 -1.00
C PHE A 39 9.17 -2.05 -2.20
N SER A 40 9.92 -3.14 -2.00
CA SER A 40 10.24 -4.16 -3.01
C SER A 40 9.99 -5.56 -2.43
N PRO A 41 8.76 -6.10 -2.57
CA PRO A 41 8.30 -7.30 -1.86
C PRO A 41 8.96 -8.64 -2.26
N GLY A 42 10.07 -8.64 -2.99
CA GLY A 42 10.87 -9.83 -3.29
C GLY A 42 12.35 -9.67 -2.94
N SER A 43 12.74 -8.54 -2.36
CA SER A 43 14.12 -8.21 -2.01
C SER A 43 14.29 -8.13 -0.50
N ASN A 44 15.44 -8.57 0.01
CA ASN A 44 15.83 -8.32 1.41
C ASN A 44 16.17 -6.84 1.66
N ASP A 45 16.59 -6.13 0.60
CA ASP A 45 16.84 -4.70 0.61
C ASP A 45 15.53 -3.97 0.26
N THR A 46 14.67 -3.83 1.27
CA THR A 46 13.38 -3.15 1.19
C THR A 46 13.05 -2.50 2.53
N HIS A 47 12.37 -1.35 2.49
CA HIS A 47 11.68 -0.86 3.68
C HIS A 47 10.44 -1.72 3.94
N ARG A 48 9.98 -1.76 5.19
CA ARG A 48 8.79 -2.50 5.60
C ARG A 48 7.56 -1.62 5.43
N TYR A 49 6.47 -2.24 4.98
CA TYR A 49 5.17 -1.62 4.86
C TYR A 49 4.13 -2.60 5.41
N ASN A 50 3.30 -2.13 6.33
CA ASN A 50 2.17 -2.87 6.86
C ASN A 50 0.88 -2.09 6.57
N PRO A 51 -0.01 -2.56 5.69
CA PRO A 51 -1.24 -1.84 5.36
C PRO A 51 -2.18 -1.68 6.56
N LEU A 52 -2.06 -2.52 7.59
CA LEU A 52 -2.85 -2.42 8.81
C LEU A 52 -2.44 -1.24 9.70
N ASP A 53 -1.28 -0.62 9.46
CA ASP A 53 -0.87 0.59 10.19
C ASP A 53 -1.81 1.78 9.90
N PHE A 54 -2.57 1.73 8.80
CA PHE A 54 -3.55 2.74 8.42
C PHE A 54 -4.96 2.48 8.97
N ALA A 55 -5.20 1.30 9.58
CA ALA A 55 -6.50 0.97 10.14
C ALA A 55 -6.71 1.69 11.48
N ARG A 56 -7.67 2.61 11.53
CA ARG A 56 -7.99 3.34 12.77
C ARG A 56 -8.68 2.43 13.76
N ARG A 57 -8.30 2.50 15.02
CA ARG A 57 -8.85 1.67 16.12
C ARG A 57 -10.06 2.32 16.78
N ASP A 58 -10.96 2.84 15.97
CA ASP A 58 -12.25 3.39 16.41
C ASP A 58 -13.39 2.74 15.60
N GLU A 59 -14.58 3.33 15.63
CA GLU A 59 -15.77 2.85 14.89
C GLU A 59 -15.53 2.67 13.38
N ARG A 60 -14.47 3.26 12.81
CA ARG A 60 -14.11 3.17 11.38
C ARG A 60 -13.25 1.96 11.04
N MET A 61 -12.76 1.21 12.03
CA MET A 61 -11.85 0.08 11.82
C MET A 61 -12.37 -0.93 10.80
N ALA A 62 -13.67 -1.26 10.87
CA ALA A 62 -14.29 -2.22 9.96
C ALA A 62 -14.22 -1.74 8.50
N THR A 63 -14.49 -0.46 8.25
CA THR A 63 -14.40 0.15 6.92
C THR A 63 -12.95 0.20 6.43
N ASP A 64 -12.02 0.61 7.28
CA ASP A 64 -10.59 0.67 6.93
C ASP A 64 -10.05 -0.74 6.57
N CYS A 65 -10.44 -1.77 7.32
CA CYS A 65 -10.09 -3.17 7.04
C CYS A 65 -10.69 -3.66 5.71
N LEU A 66 -11.93 -3.27 5.38
CA LEU A 66 -12.54 -3.62 4.08
C LEU A 66 -11.82 -2.95 2.91
N VAL A 67 -11.40 -1.69 3.07
CA VAL A 67 -10.58 -0.98 2.07
C VAL A 67 -9.25 -1.70 1.88
N VAL A 68 -8.54 -2.03 2.96
CA VAL A 68 -7.29 -2.82 2.88
C VAL A 68 -7.53 -4.16 2.19
N ALA A 69 -8.59 -4.89 2.56
CA ALA A 69 -8.93 -6.18 1.97
C ALA A 69 -9.18 -6.09 0.46
N SER A 70 -9.76 -4.99 -0.02
CA SER A 70 -10.05 -4.79 -1.44
C SER A 70 -8.79 -4.75 -2.32
N PHE A 71 -7.64 -4.33 -1.77
CA PHE A 71 -6.36 -4.33 -2.50
C PHE A 71 -5.65 -5.69 -2.45
N VAL A 72 -5.88 -6.47 -1.39
CA VAL A 72 -5.16 -7.73 -1.14
C VAL A 72 -5.90 -8.92 -1.76
N ILE A 73 -7.24 -8.89 -1.74
CA ILE A 73 -8.08 -9.96 -2.25
C ILE A 73 -8.54 -9.56 -3.66
N PRO A 74 -7.98 -10.16 -4.74
CA PRO A 74 -8.40 -9.85 -6.08
C PRO A 74 -9.88 -10.22 -6.30
N GLU A 75 -10.63 -9.36 -6.98
CA GLU A 75 -12.08 -9.48 -7.21
C GLU A 75 -12.49 -10.82 -7.86
N ARG A 76 -11.58 -11.44 -8.63
CA ARG A 76 -11.78 -12.79 -9.19
C ARG A 76 -11.90 -13.90 -8.14
N ALA A 77 -11.36 -13.70 -6.93
CA ALA A 77 -11.54 -14.62 -5.81
C ALA A 77 -12.93 -14.48 -5.15
N ILE A 78 -13.60 -13.34 -5.36
CA ILE A 78 -14.94 -13.05 -4.81
C ILE A 78 -16.03 -13.67 -5.72
N CYS A 79 -15.81 -13.67 -7.04
CA CYS A 79 -16.79 -14.16 -8.01
C CYS A 79 -16.80 -15.69 -8.20
N SER A 80 -15.73 -16.40 -7.80
CA SER A 80 -15.61 -17.86 -7.96
C SER A 80 -16.08 -18.68 -6.76
N GLY A 81 -16.43 -18.05 -5.64
CA GLY A 81 -16.76 -18.77 -4.42
C GLY A 81 -17.73 -18.01 -3.53
N LEU A 82 -18.87 -18.63 -3.31
CA LEU A 82 -19.99 -18.30 -2.43
C LEU A 82 -19.62 -18.09 -0.93
N HIS A 83 -18.57 -17.33 -0.58
CA HIS A 83 -18.07 -17.22 0.80
C HIS A 83 -18.04 -15.81 1.41
N ALA A 84 -18.17 -14.74 0.63
CA ALA A 84 -18.25 -13.38 1.18
C ALA A 84 -19.63 -13.01 1.76
N LEU A 85 -20.69 -13.79 1.46
CA LEU A 85 -22.03 -13.59 2.01
C LEU A 85 -22.28 -14.39 3.31
N VAL A 86 -21.35 -15.26 3.74
CA VAL A 86 -21.57 -16.16 4.89
C VAL A 86 -21.35 -15.45 6.23
N HIS A 87 -20.57 -14.36 6.30
CA HIS A 87 -20.31 -13.69 7.58
C HIS A 87 -21.37 -12.67 8.02
N ARG A 88 -22.37 -12.36 7.17
CA ARG A 88 -23.51 -11.50 7.54
C ARG A 88 -24.73 -12.25 8.09
N ARG A 89 -24.75 -13.59 8.07
CA ARG A 89 -25.93 -14.38 8.47
C ARG A 89 -25.80 -15.09 9.82
N SER A 90 -24.61 -15.10 10.42
CA SER A 90 -24.38 -15.78 11.71
C SER A 90 -24.56 -14.88 12.95
N TYR A 91 -24.90 -13.60 12.78
CA TYR A 91 -25.18 -12.65 13.88
C TYR A 91 -26.66 -12.27 14.02
N LEU A 92 -27.57 -12.96 13.32
CA LEU A 92 -29.02 -12.87 13.50
C LEU A 92 -29.55 -14.26 13.83
N GLY A 93 -29.08 -14.77 14.96
CA GLY A 93 -29.73 -15.84 15.70
C GLY A 93 -30.68 -15.24 16.72
N LEU A 94 -31.72 -14.55 16.23
CA LEU A 94 -33.03 -14.29 16.84
C LEU A 94 -33.98 -13.91 15.69
#